data_AF-A0A154P7S7-F1
#
_entry.id   AF-A0A154P7S7-F1
#
_cell.length_a   1.000
_cell.length_b   1.000
_cell.length_c   1.000
_cell.angle_alpha   90.00
_cell.angle_beta   90.00
_cell.angle_gamma   90.00
#
_symmetry.space_group_name_H-M   'P 1'
#
loop_
_entity.id
_entity.type
_entity.pdbx_description
1 polymer ?
#
loop_
_entity_poly.entity_id
_entity_poly.type
_entity_poly.pdbx_seq_one_letter_code
_entity_poly.pdbx_strand_id
1 'polypeptide(L)'
;SDYNCSGHAYHNVTMAAYYPDFTSDDEFDYLDARLKKLRTLQDFLDGRTEFVTLSMDLDSGIPYGTKVCIPELNAKFSRQIPFQVRDRSHYSDVKTNSPDFSHVDICVRTEEDTYDNSVNGIITLYV
;
A
#
# COMPACT_ATOMS: atom_id res chain seq x y z
N SER A 1 -4.86 23.12 2.55
CA SER A 1 -3.97 22.18 3.27
C SER A 1 -3.15 21.44 2.24
N ASP A 2 -1.83 21.39 2.41
CA ASP A 2 -0.91 20.76 1.44
C ASP A 2 -0.96 19.22 1.42
N TYR A 3 -1.96 18.61 2.07
CA TYR A 3 -2.13 17.15 2.21
C TYR A 3 -3.31 16.59 1.42
N ASN A 4 -3.95 17.43 0.60
CA ASN A 4 -5.15 17.04 -0.13
C ASN A 4 -4.81 16.03 -1.24
N CYS A 5 -5.62 14.97 -1.32
CA CYS A 5 -5.60 14.05 -2.43
C CYS A 5 -6.47 14.59 -3.59
N SER A 6 -6.12 14.21 -4.81
CA SER A 6 -6.87 14.53 -6.03
C SER A 6 -6.97 13.27 -6.90
N GLY A 7 -8.05 13.15 -7.67
CA GLY A 7 -8.31 11.97 -8.50
C GLY A 7 -9.71 11.40 -8.24
N HIS A 8 -9.93 10.17 -8.69
CA HIS A 8 -11.15 9.44 -8.37
C HIS A 8 -11.06 8.88 -6.95
N ALA A 9 -12.08 9.12 -6.13
CA ALA A 9 -12.12 8.64 -4.75
C ALA A 9 -12.86 7.30 -4.67
N TYR A 10 -12.17 6.29 -4.15
CA TYR A 10 -12.74 5.03 -3.71
C TYR A 10 -12.92 5.10 -2.19
N HIS A 11 -14.16 4.93 -1.73
CA HIS A 11 -14.50 4.95 -0.31
C HIS A 11 -14.70 3.53 0.23
N ASN A 12 -14.63 3.38 1.55
CA ASN A 12 -14.81 2.12 2.24
C ASN A 12 -13.78 1.05 1.82
N VAL A 13 -12.55 1.48 1.56
CA VAL A 13 -11.45 0.57 1.21
C VAL A 13 -10.91 -0.05 2.48
N THR A 14 -10.81 -1.37 2.52
CA THR A 14 -10.19 -2.09 3.63
C THR A 14 -8.67 -2.01 3.49
N MET A 15 -8.02 -1.45 4.49
CA MET A 15 -6.56 -1.41 4.59
C MET A 15 -6.08 -2.35 5.69
N ALA A 16 -5.04 -3.10 5.40
CA ALA A 16 -4.25 -3.86 6.37
C ALA A 16 -2.76 -3.55 6.21
N ALA A 17 -1.94 -3.91 7.21
CA ALA A 17 -0.50 -3.81 7.12
C ALA A 17 0.17 -5.18 6.96
N TYR A 18 1.25 -5.21 6.20
CA TYR A 18 2.16 -6.36 6.10
C TYR A 18 3.61 -5.88 6.16
N TYR A 19 4.54 -6.78 6.42
CA TYR A 19 5.97 -6.46 6.49
C TYR A 19 6.79 -7.49 5.70
N PRO A 20 7.94 -7.10 5.14
CA PRO A 20 8.80 -8.02 4.42
C PRO A 20 9.53 -8.98 5.37
N ASP A 21 9.54 -10.27 5.05
CA ASP A 21 10.37 -11.27 5.74
C ASP A 21 11.66 -11.52 4.96
N PHE A 22 12.72 -10.78 5.30
CA PHE A 22 14.05 -10.94 4.69
C PHE A 22 14.78 -12.22 5.11
N THR A 23 14.22 -13.01 6.03
CA THR A 23 14.77 -14.30 6.44
C THR A 23 14.13 -15.47 5.71
N SER A 24 13.07 -15.21 4.95
CA SER A 24 12.41 -16.23 4.14
C SER A 24 13.27 -16.66 2.94
N ASP A 25 13.14 -17.94 2.58
CA ASP A 25 13.69 -18.50 1.36
C ASP A 25 12.81 -18.17 0.12
N ASP A 26 11.61 -17.64 0.33
CA ASP A 26 10.72 -17.19 -0.75
C ASP A 26 10.96 -15.70 -1.04
N GLU A 27 11.39 -15.40 -2.27
CA GLU A 27 11.65 -14.02 -2.69
C GLU A 27 10.40 -13.14 -2.68
N PHE A 28 9.19 -13.73 -2.79
CA PHE A 28 7.92 -13.00 -2.74
C PHE A 28 7.62 -12.45 -1.34
N ASP A 29 8.30 -12.93 -0.30
CA ASP A 29 8.13 -12.40 1.05
C ASP A 29 8.88 -11.07 1.27
N TYR A 30 9.76 -10.66 0.34
CA TYR A 30 10.53 -9.41 0.47
C TYR A 30 10.73 -8.62 -0.84
N LEU A 31 10.23 -9.12 -1.97
CA LEU A 31 10.22 -8.44 -3.26
C LEU A 31 8.80 -8.28 -3.81
N ASP A 32 8.57 -7.20 -4.56
CA ASP A 32 7.30 -6.92 -5.23
C ASP A 32 7.03 -7.85 -6.43
N ALA A 33 5.86 -7.71 -7.06
CA ALA A 33 5.43 -8.51 -8.21
C ALA A 33 6.36 -8.44 -9.45
N ARG A 34 7.38 -7.57 -9.44
CA ARG A 34 8.43 -7.46 -10.48
C ARG A 34 9.83 -7.70 -9.92
N LEU A 35 9.94 -8.41 -8.79
CA LEU A 35 11.18 -8.76 -8.12
C LEU A 35 12.02 -7.52 -7.74
N LYS A 36 11.35 -6.41 -7.34
CA LYS A 36 12.01 -5.22 -6.79
C LYS A 36 11.79 -5.14 -5.30
N LYS A 37 12.79 -4.63 -4.57
CA LYS A 37 12.70 -4.45 -3.12
C LYS A 37 11.47 -3.64 -2.72
N LEU A 38 10.71 -4.17 -1.77
CA LEU A 38 9.60 -3.48 -1.13
C LEU A 38 10.09 -2.19 -0.44
N ARG A 39 9.25 -1.16 -0.44
CA ARG A 39 9.54 0.15 0.14
C ARG A 39 8.58 0.42 1.27
N THR A 40 9.09 0.43 2.50
CA THR A 40 8.26 0.49 3.70
C THR A 40 7.84 1.92 4.04
N LEU A 41 6.73 2.07 4.76
CA LEU A 41 6.29 3.36 5.29
C LEU A 41 7.39 4.03 6.13
N GLN A 42 8.01 3.30 7.05
CA GLN A 42 9.05 3.81 7.92
C GLN A 42 10.30 4.25 7.12
N ASP A 43 10.68 3.55 6.05
CA ASP A 43 11.77 4.00 5.19
C ASP A 43 11.45 5.31 4.49
N PHE A 44 10.19 5.54 4.11
CA PHE A 44 9.78 6.81 3.52
C PHE A 44 9.80 7.95 4.57
N LEU A 45 9.29 7.67 5.77
CA LEU A 45 9.30 8.63 6.87
C LEU A 45 10.73 9.03 7.26
N ASP A 46 11.66 8.08 7.24
CA ASP A 46 13.11 8.29 7.45
C ASP A 46 13.83 8.94 6.25
N GLY A 47 13.16 9.14 5.11
CA GLY A 47 13.75 9.75 3.91
C GLY A 47 14.68 8.82 3.10
N ARG A 48 14.56 7.50 3.26
CA ARG A 48 15.40 6.49 2.58
C ARG A 48 14.81 6.00 1.26
N THR A 49 13.54 6.29 0.99
CA THR A 49 12.85 5.92 -0.24
C THR A 49 11.91 7.03 -0.68
N GLU A 50 11.58 7.06 -1.97
CA GLU A 50 10.78 8.11 -2.60
C GLU A 50 9.28 7.79 -2.61
N PHE A 51 8.90 6.56 -2.27
CA PHE A 51 7.51 6.08 -2.21
C PHE A 51 7.37 4.89 -1.25
N VAL A 52 6.13 4.61 -0.88
CA VAL A 52 5.73 3.43 -0.10
C VAL A 52 5.04 2.43 -1.01
N THR A 53 5.44 1.16 -0.91
CA THR A 53 4.80 0.07 -1.65
C THR A 53 3.45 -0.26 -1.03
N LEU A 54 2.44 -0.36 -1.89
CA LEU A 54 1.16 -0.98 -1.58
C LEU A 54 1.02 -2.30 -2.32
N SER A 55 0.35 -3.24 -1.68
CA SER A 55 -0.15 -4.46 -2.28
C SER A 55 -1.65 -4.34 -2.58
N MET A 56 -2.06 -4.83 -3.74
CA MET A 56 -3.47 -4.98 -4.14
C MET A 56 -3.60 -6.22 -5.03
N ASP A 57 -4.82 -6.56 -5.42
CA ASP A 57 -5.04 -7.58 -6.45
C ASP A 57 -4.68 -7.05 -7.83
N LEU A 58 -3.43 -7.27 -8.26
CA LEU A 58 -2.98 -6.90 -9.60
C LEU A 58 -3.69 -7.70 -10.71
N ASP A 59 -4.25 -8.88 -10.40
CA ASP A 59 -4.96 -9.72 -11.36
C ASP A 59 -6.40 -9.23 -11.59
N SER A 60 -6.88 -8.29 -10.77
CA SER A 60 -8.05 -7.45 -11.06
C SER A 60 -7.81 -6.52 -12.26
N GLY A 61 -6.57 -6.27 -12.67
CA GLY A 61 -6.24 -5.39 -13.80
C GLY A 61 -5.76 -4.00 -13.38
N ILE A 62 -5.48 -3.78 -12.09
CA ILE A 62 -4.78 -2.59 -11.60
C ILE A 62 -3.35 -2.58 -12.19
N PRO A 63 -2.94 -1.51 -12.90
CA PRO A 63 -1.59 -1.42 -13.42
C PRO A 63 -0.53 -1.37 -12.31
N TYR A 64 0.54 -2.15 -12.46
CA TYR A 64 1.74 -2.01 -11.62
C TYR A 64 2.27 -0.57 -11.67
N GLY A 65 2.57 -0.01 -10.50
CA GLY A 65 3.02 1.37 -10.32
C GLY A 65 1.88 2.39 -10.23
N THR A 66 0.62 1.96 -10.12
CA THR A 66 -0.52 2.86 -9.92
C THR A 66 -0.27 3.73 -8.70
N LYS A 67 -0.30 5.05 -8.92
CA LYS A 67 -0.09 6.04 -7.85
C LYS A 67 -1.37 6.19 -7.06
N VAL A 68 -1.21 6.23 -5.75
CA VAL A 68 -2.33 6.30 -4.82
C VAL A 68 -2.07 7.39 -3.79
N CYS A 69 -3.14 8.05 -3.34
CA CYS A 69 -3.11 8.98 -2.21
C CYS A 69 -4.13 8.54 -1.15
N ILE A 70 -3.69 8.48 0.11
CA ILE A 70 -4.50 8.09 1.27
C ILE A 70 -4.53 9.30 2.24
N PRO A 71 -5.63 10.07 2.29
CA PRO A 71 -5.68 11.30 3.06
C PRO A 71 -5.56 11.06 4.58
N GLU A 72 -6.04 9.92 5.08
CA GLU A 72 -5.95 9.54 6.50
C GLU A 72 -4.49 9.41 6.95
N LEU A 73 -3.65 8.75 6.13
CA LEU A 73 -2.21 8.64 6.41
C LEU A 73 -1.50 9.96 6.23
N ASN A 74 -1.84 10.73 5.18
CA ASN A 74 -1.25 12.06 4.98
C ASN A 74 -1.52 12.98 6.17
N ALA A 75 -2.74 12.96 6.71
CA ALA A 75 -3.14 13.73 7.88
C ALA A 75 -2.39 13.26 9.14
N LYS A 76 -2.33 11.94 9.38
CA LYS A 76 -1.62 11.37 10.53
C LYS A 76 -0.15 11.80 10.57
N PHE A 77 0.54 11.67 9.46
CA PHE A 77 1.98 11.97 9.38
C PHE A 77 2.26 13.43 9.02
N SER A 78 1.24 14.26 8.83
CA SER A 78 1.35 15.66 8.42
C SER A 78 2.30 15.82 7.22
N ARG A 79 2.16 14.94 6.23
CA ARG A 79 3.05 14.83 5.07
C ARG A 79 2.33 14.16 3.91
N GLN A 80 2.55 14.61 2.68
CA GLN A 80 2.14 13.81 1.52
C GLN A 80 3.02 12.58 1.40
N ILE A 81 2.40 11.41 1.46
CA ILE A 81 3.06 10.13 1.27
C ILE A 81 2.70 9.63 -0.14
N PRO A 82 3.68 9.53 -1.05
CA PRO A 82 3.48 8.94 -2.36
C PRO A 82 3.41 7.42 -2.22
N PHE A 83 2.24 6.85 -2.49
CA PHE A 83 2.03 5.41 -2.51
C PHE A 83 2.03 4.87 -3.93
N GLN A 84 2.52 3.64 -4.12
CA GLN A 84 2.45 2.94 -5.40
C GLN A 84 2.05 1.49 -5.23
N VAL A 85 1.02 1.07 -5.96
CA VAL A 85 0.58 -0.33 -6.04
C VAL A 85 1.59 -1.11 -6.86
N ARG A 86 2.40 -1.95 -6.22
CA ARG A 86 3.48 -2.68 -6.89
C ARG A 86 3.56 -4.13 -6.46
N ASP A 87 3.05 -4.43 -5.29
CA ASP A 87 3.00 -5.78 -4.77
C ASP A 87 1.65 -6.45 -5.05
N ARG A 88 1.59 -7.77 -4.93
CA ARG A 88 0.39 -8.56 -5.21
C ARG A 88 -0.14 -9.20 -3.93
N SER A 89 -1.41 -8.91 -3.63
CA SER A 89 -2.24 -9.67 -2.71
C SER A 89 -3.35 -10.35 -3.49
N HIS A 90 -3.93 -11.42 -2.94
CA HIS A 90 -5.09 -12.07 -3.55
C HIS A 90 -6.24 -12.10 -2.54
N TYR A 91 -7.39 -11.57 -2.94
CA TYR A 91 -8.58 -11.48 -2.09
C TYR A 91 -9.71 -12.32 -2.69
N SER A 92 -10.35 -13.14 -1.85
CA SER A 92 -11.36 -14.10 -2.32
C SER A 92 -12.64 -13.46 -2.88
N ASP A 93 -12.89 -12.20 -2.54
CA ASP A 93 -14.07 -11.41 -2.93
C ASP A 93 -13.80 -10.47 -4.12
N VAL A 94 -12.57 -10.41 -4.62
CA VAL A 94 -12.19 -9.59 -5.78
C VAL A 94 -12.43 -10.35 -7.09
N LYS A 95 -13.01 -9.65 -8.08
CA LYS A 95 -13.21 -10.20 -9.41
C LYS A 95 -11.97 -9.98 -10.28
N THR A 96 -11.52 -11.05 -10.93
CA THR A 96 -10.47 -10.98 -11.96
C THR A 96 -10.91 -10.13 -13.15
N ASN A 97 -10.00 -9.38 -13.76
CA ASN A 97 -10.19 -8.59 -15.00
C ASN A 97 -11.09 -7.33 -14.92
N SER A 98 -11.34 -6.79 -13.71
CA SER A 98 -11.85 -5.43 -13.52
C SER A 98 -11.12 -4.76 -12.36
N PRO A 99 -10.46 -3.59 -12.53
CA PRO A 99 -9.67 -2.98 -11.46
C PRO A 99 -10.49 -2.82 -10.18
N ASP A 100 -10.01 -3.45 -9.10
CA ASP A 100 -10.70 -3.49 -7.82
C ASP A 100 -9.86 -2.82 -6.73
N PHE A 101 -10.36 -1.69 -6.23
CA PHE A 101 -9.71 -0.88 -5.22
C PHE A 101 -10.38 -1.03 -3.85
N SER A 102 -11.10 -2.13 -3.59
CA SER A 102 -11.81 -2.35 -2.32
C SER A 102 -10.90 -2.80 -1.17
N HIS A 103 -9.70 -3.31 -1.49
CA HIS A 103 -8.70 -3.75 -0.53
C HIS A 103 -7.31 -3.20 -0.88
N VAL A 104 -6.49 -2.97 0.14
CA VAL A 104 -5.11 -2.55 0.01
C VAL A 104 -4.28 -2.98 1.22
N ASP A 105 -3.08 -3.50 1.01
CA ASP A 105 -2.14 -3.72 2.10
C ASP A 105 -0.97 -2.72 2.00
N ILE A 106 -0.60 -2.10 3.12
CA ILE A 106 0.53 -1.18 3.20
C ILE A 106 1.77 -1.91 3.73
N CYS A 107 2.88 -1.76 3.03
CA CYS A 107 4.17 -2.31 3.46
C CYS A 107 4.75 -1.48 4.60
N VAL A 108 4.86 -2.06 5.79
CA VAL A 108 5.53 -1.50 6.97
C VAL A 108 6.83 -2.26 7.24
N ARG A 109 7.71 -1.70 8.08
CA ARG A 109 9.08 -2.21 8.26
C ARG A 109 9.17 -3.47 9.09
N THR A 110 8.36 -3.59 10.13
CA THR A 110 8.45 -4.67 11.13
C THR A 110 7.08 -5.23 11.47
N GLU A 111 7.05 -6.38 12.14
CA GLU A 111 5.82 -6.92 12.72
C GLU A 111 5.20 -5.92 13.70
N GLU A 112 6.01 -5.29 14.55
CA GLU A 112 5.53 -4.32 15.53
C GLU A 112 4.85 -3.11 14.88
N ASP A 113 5.33 -2.69 13.71
CA ASP A 113 4.71 -1.59 12.95
C ASP A 113 3.31 -1.96 12.42
N THR A 114 2.98 -3.26 12.28
CA THR A 114 1.64 -3.69 11.86
C THR A 114 0.58 -3.44 12.94
N TYR A 115 0.99 -3.25 14.19
CA TYR A 115 0.07 -2.98 15.31
C TYR A 115 -0.35 -1.50 15.39
N ASP A 116 0.19 -0.62 14.54
CA ASP A 116 -0.29 0.74 14.47
C ASP A 116 -1.71 0.78 13.87
N ASN A 117 -2.68 1.24 14.68
CA ASN A 117 -4.07 1.34 14.27
C ASN A 117 -4.33 2.25 13.07
N SER A 118 -3.38 3.11 12.66
CA SER A 118 -3.58 3.91 11.45
C SER A 118 -3.34 3.16 10.16
N VAL A 119 -2.60 2.05 10.20
CA VAL A 119 -2.27 1.24 9.02
C VAL A 119 -3.23 0.05 8.88
N ASN A 120 -4.31 0.02 9.67
CA ASN A 120 -5.35 -0.99 9.61
C ASN A 120 -6.74 -0.33 9.75
N GLY A 121 -7.69 -0.68 8.90
CA GLY A 121 -9.07 -0.21 9.01
C GLY A 121 -9.66 0.27 7.68
N ILE A 122 -10.69 1.09 7.75
CA ILE A 122 -11.39 1.59 6.57
C ILE A 122 -10.88 2.97 6.20
N ILE A 123 -10.48 3.15 4.94
CA ILE A 123 -9.93 4.41 4.41
C ILE A 123 -10.60 4.86 3.11
N THR A 124 -10.24 6.06 2.68
CA THR A 124 -10.47 6.56 1.33
C THR A 124 -9.18 6.46 0.51
N LEU A 125 -9.31 6.02 -0.75
CA LEU A 125 -8.20 5.89 -1.67
C LEU A 125 -8.45 6.76 -2.90
N TYR A 126 -7.47 7.60 -3.25
CA TYR A 126 -7.51 8.41 -4.47
C TYR A 126 -6.55 7.85 -5.52
N VAL A 127 -7.05 7.69 -6.75
CA VAL A 127 -6.30 7.26 -7.94
C VAL A 127 -6.37 8.33 -9.03
#